data_AF-A0A7X7PRP3-F1
#
_entry.id   AF-A0A7X7PRP3-F1
#
_cell.length_a   1.000
_cell.length_b   1.000
_cell.length_c   1.000
_cell.angle_alpha   90.00
_cell.angle_beta   90.00
_cell.angle_gamma   90.00
#
_symmetry.space_group_name_H-M   'P 1'
#
loop_
_entity.id
_entity.type
_entity.pdbx_description
1 polymer ?
#
loop_
_entity_poly.entity_id
_entity_poly.type
_entity_poly.pdbx_seq_one_letter_code
_entity_poly.pdbx_strand_id
1 'polypeptide(L)'
;MAFLVCAVAPAAYAETKEAQATTRVTLAAIGDLLIHESVYQSVYNSSTGKYEFAPIFKFIAPYLKNADYTIANLETRFAGPEVGYSGYPQFNCPASLGTTMREAGVDLLATANNHSMDKGWAGIVNTLDNIDRTTLAHIGTNRTQEERDRIFIKDVGGVKIAFLNYTESTNGIPLPAGRPYAVNMMDESRIVSETKAARRQGADLVVAVLHWGREYERTQAPYQRNLATRLFQGGVDAIIGSHPHVVQQIERLSVPVGGATLNRYVVYSLGNFVSNQRDRYRDSGIIVYLDIEKTSSGTSVTGVRYLPVWVQKSYASGAPRFRVLPVAPGIGKSSDLTLSAEDKSRMDQVWSELSSHVGNAGQNVVPYSDSGASYQVALDNLVARGIMQGFADGRLGAGEAVSRQQFAKMICLTVGIPVSESNVCTFSDVTKSGPSGLYPDNYVAAATAAGVIKGTGTKTFSPHVSIARGQVVTMVVRALDRLSPGALSAPGTGYQATWPTGFSSEHGPNARRAEFNGLLKGLPLSQLDPWGAMTRGEVAQVLHNVLAKLGR
;
A
#
# COMPACT_ATOMS: atom_id res chain seq x y z
N MET A 1 -42.99 -63.42 -24.84
CA MET A 1 -42.21 -62.24 -25.24
C MET A 1 -42.62 -61.08 -24.35
N ALA A 2 -41.82 -60.78 -23.32
CA ALA A 2 -42.03 -59.63 -22.44
C ALA A 2 -41.10 -58.50 -22.90
N PHE A 3 -41.66 -57.33 -23.23
CA PHE A 3 -40.88 -56.14 -23.53
C PHE A 3 -40.65 -55.36 -22.24
N LEU A 4 -39.40 -55.36 -21.78
CA LEU A 4 -38.91 -54.52 -20.70
C LEU A 4 -38.76 -53.09 -21.23
N VAL A 5 -39.52 -52.13 -20.72
CA VAL A 5 -39.32 -50.70 -20.99
C VAL A 5 -38.38 -50.16 -19.92
N CYS A 6 -37.11 -49.95 -20.26
CA CYS A 6 -36.17 -49.22 -19.42
C CYS A 6 -36.47 -47.71 -19.52
N ALA A 7 -36.97 -47.13 -18.43
CA ALA A 7 -37.03 -45.68 -18.27
C ALA A 7 -35.62 -45.14 -18.00
N VAL A 8 -35.11 -44.31 -18.92
CA VAL A 8 -33.87 -43.55 -18.72
C VAL A 8 -34.27 -42.18 -18.18
N ALA A 9 -33.96 -41.91 -16.91
CA ALA A 9 -34.11 -40.58 -16.34
C ALA A 9 -33.07 -39.63 -16.96
N PRO A 10 -33.42 -38.38 -17.29
CA PRO A 10 -32.44 -37.40 -17.76
C PRO A 10 -31.51 -37.04 -16.60
N ALA A 11 -30.21 -37.29 -16.76
CA ALA A 11 -29.19 -36.77 -15.88
C ALA A 11 -29.15 -35.25 -16.04
N ALA A 12 -29.71 -34.53 -15.06
CA ALA A 12 -29.52 -33.10 -14.93
C ALA A 12 -28.05 -32.84 -14.58
N TYR A 13 -27.23 -32.53 -15.58
CA TYR A 13 -25.94 -31.90 -15.35
C TYR A 13 -26.22 -30.48 -14.83
N ALA A 14 -26.20 -30.32 -13.51
CA ALA A 14 -26.08 -29.01 -12.92
C ALA A 14 -24.67 -28.49 -13.25
N GLU A 15 -24.57 -27.56 -14.18
CA GLU A 15 -23.38 -26.71 -14.29
C GLU A 15 -23.21 -25.98 -12.96
N THR A 16 -22.26 -26.45 -12.15
CA THR A 16 -21.73 -25.66 -11.04
C THR A 16 -21.04 -24.47 -11.65
N LYS A 17 -21.74 -23.32 -11.68
CA LYS A 17 -21.16 -22.02 -12.02
C LYS A 17 -19.98 -21.78 -11.07
N GLU A 18 -18.75 -21.98 -11.55
CA GLU A 18 -17.55 -21.64 -10.78
C GLU A 18 -17.71 -20.20 -10.28
N ALA A 19 -17.64 -20.02 -8.96
CA ALA A 19 -17.65 -18.70 -8.36
C ALA A 19 -16.43 -17.94 -8.91
N GLN A 20 -16.68 -16.95 -9.77
CA GLN A 20 -15.64 -16.14 -10.39
C GLN A 20 -14.77 -15.51 -9.31
N ALA A 21 -13.47 -15.81 -9.31
CA ALA A 21 -12.55 -15.41 -8.25
C ALA A 21 -12.50 -13.88 -8.08
N THR A 22 -12.65 -13.41 -6.84
CA THR A 22 -12.43 -12.00 -6.48
C THR A 22 -10.98 -11.62 -6.75
N THR A 23 -10.78 -10.56 -7.54
CA THR A 23 -9.46 -9.98 -7.82
C THR A 23 -9.27 -8.73 -6.96
N ARG A 24 -8.12 -8.61 -6.30
CA ARG A 24 -7.77 -7.45 -5.47
C ARG A 24 -6.45 -6.87 -5.96
N VAL A 25 -6.42 -5.56 -6.18
CA VAL A 25 -5.21 -4.83 -6.59
C VAL A 25 -5.10 -3.52 -5.84
N THR A 26 -3.87 -3.06 -5.64
CA THR A 26 -3.53 -1.81 -4.96
C THR A 26 -2.92 -0.85 -5.98
N LEU A 27 -3.51 0.33 -6.12
CA LEU A 27 -2.94 1.44 -6.89
C LEU A 27 -2.30 2.45 -5.94
N ALA A 28 -1.01 2.74 -6.10
CA ALA A 28 -0.35 3.84 -5.38
C ALA A 28 -0.31 5.13 -6.21
N ALA A 29 -0.34 6.27 -5.53
CA ALA A 29 -0.16 7.58 -6.14
C ALA A 29 0.69 8.49 -5.25
N ILE A 30 1.61 9.22 -5.88
CA ILE A 30 2.48 10.22 -5.23
C ILE A 30 2.31 11.59 -5.87
N GLY A 31 2.45 12.62 -5.04
CA GLY A 31 2.28 14.00 -5.43
C GLY A 31 3.45 14.58 -6.21
N ASP A 32 3.72 15.86 -6.00
CA ASP A 32 4.53 16.65 -6.90
C ASP A 32 6.01 16.25 -6.87
N LEU A 33 6.54 15.83 -8.03
CA LEU A 33 7.97 15.75 -8.31
C LEU A 33 8.47 17.12 -8.81
N LEU A 34 8.50 18.11 -7.90
CA LEU A 34 8.83 19.50 -8.20
C LEU A 34 10.31 19.81 -7.89
N ILE A 35 11.17 19.49 -8.85
CA ILE A 35 12.62 19.48 -8.65
C ILE A 35 13.22 20.87 -8.78
N HIS A 36 13.39 21.54 -7.64
CA HIS A 36 14.12 22.81 -7.55
C HIS A 36 15.62 22.62 -7.81
N GLU A 37 16.31 23.72 -8.15
CA GLU A 37 17.73 23.72 -8.47
C GLU A 37 18.60 23.03 -7.41
N SER A 38 18.39 23.36 -6.14
CA SER A 38 19.13 22.75 -5.05
C SER A 38 18.97 21.23 -4.97
N VAL A 39 17.85 20.68 -5.45
CA VAL A 39 17.57 19.24 -5.41
C VAL A 39 18.39 18.52 -6.48
N TYR A 40 18.33 18.94 -7.75
CA TYR A 40 19.12 18.26 -8.78
C TYR A 40 20.62 18.53 -8.61
N GLN A 41 21.03 19.71 -8.13
CA GLN A 41 22.44 19.98 -7.81
C GLN A 41 22.94 19.08 -6.67
N SER A 42 22.07 18.73 -5.70
CA SER A 42 22.43 17.84 -4.59
C SER A 42 22.72 16.39 -5.01
N VAL A 43 22.46 16.02 -6.25
CA VAL A 43 22.71 14.67 -6.76
C VAL A 43 23.67 14.65 -7.93
N TYR A 44 24.27 15.80 -8.27
CA TYR A 44 25.32 15.86 -9.28
C TYR A 44 26.62 15.26 -8.74
N ASN A 45 27.16 14.29 -9.48
CA ASN A 45 28.45 13.68 -9.23
C ASN A 45 29.47 14.23 -10.23
N SER A 46 30.35 15.11 -9.76
CA SER A 46 31.35 15.78 -10.61
C SER A 46 32.38 14.82 -11.21
N SER A 47 32.65 13.67 -10.57
CA SER A 47 33.59 12.68 -11.07
C SER A 47 33.04 11.89 -12.26
N THR A 48 31.71 11.72 -12.34
CA THR A 48 31.04 10.97 -13.41
C THR A 48 30.31 11.86 -14.41
N GLY A 49 30.08 13.13 -14.06
CA GLY A 49 29.25 14.06 -14.84
C GLY A 49 27.76 13.71 -14.83
N LYS A 50 27.30 12.86 -13.89
CA LYS A 50 25.92 12.33 -13.86
C LYS A 50 25.12 12.87 -12.68
N TYR A 51 23.80 12.82 -12.83
CA TYR A 51 22.84 13.13 -11.78
C TYR A 51 22.24 11.83 -11.21
N GLU A 52 22.52 11.55 -9.94
CA GLU A 52 22.25 10.28 -9.25
C GLU A 52 21.10 10.44 -8.23
N PHE A 53 19.85 10.37 -8.70
CA PHE A 53 18.67 10.64 -7.86
C PHE A 53 18.34 9.52 -6.85
N ALA A 54 18.85 8.30 -7.06
CA ALA A 54 18.50 7.11 -6.26
C ALA A 54 18.54 7.31 -4.73
N PRO A 55 19.54 8.00 -4.14
CA PRO A 55 19.57 8.23 -2.71
C PRO A 55 18.35 9.00 -2.18
N ILE A 56 17.79 9.96 -2.93
CA ILE A 56 16.62 10.74 -2.51
C ILE A 56 15.42 9.82 -2.21
N PHE A 57 15.23 8.77 -3.01
CA PHE A 57 14.04 7.92 -2.98
C PHE A 57 14.27 6.57 -2.30
N LYS A 58 15.50 6.28 -1.86
CA LYS A 58 15.88 4.99 -1.27
C LYS A 58 14.92 4.49 -0.19
N PHE A 59 14.51 5.38 0.72
CA PHE A 59 13.67 5.02 1.87
C PHE A 59 12.18 4.91 1.54
N ILE A 60 11.72 5.47 0.42
CA ILE A 60 10.33 5.34 -0.03
C ILE A 60 10.11 4.24 -1.05
N ALA A 61 11.17 3.79 -1.74
CA ALA A 61 11.06 2.79 -2.81
C ALA A 61 10.36 1.49 -2.37
N PRO A 62 10.60 0.93 -1.17
CA PRO A 62 9.86 -0.26 -0.72
C PRO A 62 8.34 -0.06 -0.65
N TYR A 63 7.89 1.16 -0.31
CA TYR A 63 6.49 1.51 -0.15
C TYR A 63 5.78 1.67 -1.50
N LEU A 64 6.48 2.24 -2.51
CA LEU A 64 5.96 2.33 -3.87
C LEU A 64 5.87 0.95 -4.53
N LYS A 65 6.90 0.11 -4.36
CA LYS A 65 6.93 -1.27 -4.89
C LYS A 65 5.91 -2.22 -4.27
N ASN A 66 5.29 -1.83 -3.14
CA ASN A 66 4.27 -2.63 -2.48
C ASN A 66 2.89 -2.50 -3.14
N ALA A 67 2.72 -1.57 -4.10
CA ALA A 67 1.53 -1.47 -4.93
C ALA A 67 1.68 -2.25 -6.23
N ASP A 68 0.56 -2.68 -6.82
CA ASP A 68 0.53 -3.36 -8.11
C ASP A 68 0.77 -2.40 -9.29
N TYR A 69 0.51 -1.10 -9.07
CA TYR A 69 0.79 -0.03 -10.02
C TYR A 69 0.97 1.30 -9.28
N THR A 70 1.92 2.13 -9.70
CA THR A 70 2.20 3.43 -9.06
C THR A 70 2.21 4.58 -10.06
N ILE A 71 1.53 5.68 -9.71
CA ILE A 71 1.44 6.91 -10.50
C ILE A 71 2.14 8.06 -9.78
N ALA A 72 2.81 8.94 -10.52
CA ALA A 72 3.39 10.17 -9.99
C ALA A 72 3.00 11.40 -10.82
N ASN A 73 2.82 12.55 -10.16
CA ASN A 73 2.74 13.85 -10.86
C ASN A 73 4.16 14.35 -11.19
N LEU A 74 4.49 14.39 -12.50
CA LEU A 74 5.75 14.95 -12.98
C LEU A 74 5.59 16.45 -13.24
N GLU A 75 5.83 17.24 -12.20
CA GLU A 75 5.73 18.71 -12.21
C GLU A 75 7.05 19.42 -12.56
N THR A 76 7.95 18.68 -13.23
CA THR A 76 9.15 19.22 -13.86
C THR A 76 9.22 18.69 -15.30
N ARG A 77 10.11 19.24 -16.12
CA ARG A 77 10.34 18.75 -17.50
C ARG A 77 11.61 17.92 -17.59
N PHE A 78 11.61 16.97 -18.52
CA PHE A 78 12.81 16.27 -18.96
C PHE A 78 13.18 16.79 -20.35
N ALA A 79 13.24 18.11 -20.50
CA ALA A 79 13.43 18.75 -21.79
C ALA A 79 14.85 18.64 -22.34
N GLY A 80 15.78 18.09 -21.55
CA GLY A 80 17.17 17.86 -21.92
C GLY A 80 18.12 18.99 -21.49
N PRO A 81 19.45 18.72 -21.42
CA PRO A 81 20.45 19.72 -21.04
C PRO A 81 20.62 20.86 -22.05
N GLU A 82 20.26 20.64 -23.32
CA GLU A 82 20.39 21.61 -24.42
C GLU A 82 19.53 22.87 -24.24
N VAL A 83 18.43 22.77 -23.49
CA VAL A 83 17.59 23.91 -23.09
C VAL A 83 17.84 24.39 -21.67
N GLY A 84 18.91 23.88 -21.04
CA GLY A 84 19.38 24.23 -19.70
C GLY A 84 18.52 23.62 -18.58
N TYR A 85 19.16 22.97 -17.62
CA TYR A 85 18.49 22.59 -16.37
C TYR A 85 18.19 23.84 -15.54
N SER A 86 17.03 23.87 -14.91
CA SER A 86 16.56 25.04 -14.17
C SER A 86 15.55 24.64 -13.10
N GLY A 87 15.54 25.39 -12.00
CA GLY A 87 14.48 25.32 -11.00
C GLY A 87 13.37 26.33 -11.29
N TYR A 88 12.73 26.82 -10.23
CA TYR A 88 11.73 27.88 -10.31
C TYR A 88 12.25 29.12 -11.06
N PRO A 89 11.44 29.79 -11.90
CA PRO A 89 10.02 29.55 -12.16
C PRO A 89 9.71 28.57 -13.30
N GLN A 90 10.70 28.17 -14.09
CA GLN A 90 10.52 27.28 -15.25
C GLN A 90 11.41 26.06 -15.10
N PHE A 91 10.82 24.93 -14.74
CA PHE A 91 11.52 23.75 -14.31
C PHE A 91 12.01 22.90 -15.49
N ASN A 92 13.26 22.44 -15.40
CA ASN A 92 13.81 21.41 -16.26
C ASN A 92 14.86 20.62 -15.49
N CYS A 93 14.65 19.32 -15.43
CA CYS A 93 15.39 18.38 -14.61
C CYS A 93 16.09 17.34 -15.50
N PRO A 94 17.27 16.84 -15.10
CA PRO A 94 17.89 15.70 -15.78
C PRO A 94 16.93 14.50 -15.88
N ALA A 95 16.84 13.91 -17.07
CA ALA A 95 15.96 12.77 -17.34
C ALA A 95 16.30 11.50 -16.51
N SER A 96 17.49 11.44 -15.90
CA SER A 96 17.87 10.34 -14.99
C SER A 96 16.95 10.23 -13.78
N LEU A 97 16.21 11.29 -13.42
CA LEU A 97 15.11 11.19 -12.46
C LEU A 97 14.06 10.16 -12.89
N GLY A 98 13.67 10.15 -14.17
CA GLY A 98 12.72 9.19 -14.71
C GLY A 98 13.18 7.75 -14.51
N THR A 99 14.46 7.45 -14.81
CA THR A 99 15.06 6.14 -14.53
C THR A 99 14.99 5.78 -13.05
N THR A 100 15.39 6.71 -12.17
CA THR A 100 15.30 6.49 -10.72
C THR A 100 13.87 6.25 -10.25
N MET A 101 12.88 6.99 -10.76
CA MET A 101 11.49 6.79 -10.36
C MET A 101 10.97 5.42 -10.81
N ARG A 102 11.34 4.97 -12.02
CA ARG A 102 11.05 3.60 -12.46
C ARG A 102 11.66 2.56 -11.53
N GLU A 103 12.94 2.71 -11.20
CA GLU A 103 13.64 1.81 -10.26
C GLU A 103 13.07 1.85 -8.84
N ALA A 104 12.51 2.99 -8.43
CA ALA A 104 11.83 3.17 -7.15
C ALA A 104 10.43 2.54 -7.12
N GLY A 105 9.87 2.14 -8.27
CA GLY A 105 8.56 1.46 -8.37
C GLY A 105 7.44 2.30 -8.96
N VAL A 106 7.74 3.42 -9.65
CA VAL A 106 6.75 4.17 -10.43
C VAL A 106 6.55 3.53 -11.80
N ASP A 107 5.31 3.49 -12.26
CA ASP A 107 4.92 2.92 -13.55
C ASP A 107 4.41 3.96 -14.54
N LEU A 108 3.72 5.00 -14.05
CA LEU A 108 3.04 6.02 -14.85
C LEU A 108 3.37 7.43 -14.37
N LEU A 109 3.74 8.31 -15.31
CA LEU A 109 3.90 9.74 -15.07
C LEU A 109 2.73 10.55 -15.65
N ALA A 110 2.06 11.31 -14.78
CA ALA A 110 1.13 12.36 -15.18
C ALA A 110 1.91 13.65 -15.49
N THR A 111 1.72 14.18 -16.70
CA THR A 111 2.52 15.30 -17.22
C THR A 111 1.71 16.57 -17.49
N ALA A 112 0.37 16.50 -17.49
CA ALA A 112 -0.49 17.68 -17.51
C ALA A 112 -0.56 18.30 -16.12
N ASN A 113 0.14 19.42 -15.98
CA ASN A 113 0.11 20.32 -14.84
C ASN A 113 0.47 21.75 -15.28
N ASN A 114 0.42 22.71 -14.36
CA ASN A 114 0.75 24.12 -14.63
C ASN A 114 2.15 24.32 -15.24
N HIS A 115 3.10 23.43 -14.97
CA HIS A 115 4.46 23.48 -15.49
C HIS A 115 4.64 22.78 -16.85
N SER A 116 3.58 22.28 -17.49
CA SER A 116 3.67 21.54 -18.77
C SER A 116 4.38 22.32 -19.87
N MET A 117 4.24 23.64 -19.85
CA MET A 117 4.71 24.55 -20.89
C MET A 117 6.05 25.25 -20.57
N ASP A 118 6.73 24.89 -19.49
CA ASP A 118 7.92 25.59 -18.99
C ASP A 118 9.07 25.70 -20.01
N LYS A 119 9.18 24.72 -20.92
CA LYS A 119 10.18 24.70 -22.01
C LYS A 119 9.53 24.71 -23.39
N GLY A 120 8.29 25.19 -23.47
CA GLY A 120 7.53 25.30 -24.71
C GLY A 120 7.28 23.95 -25.40
N TRP A 121 7.02 24.00 -26.71
CA TRP A 121 6.74 22.80 -27.50
C TRP A 121 7.90 21.79 -27.50
N ALA A 122 9.13 22.26 -27.70
CA ALA A 122 10.31 21.39 -27.66
C ALA A 122 10.43 20.72 -26.28
N GLY A 123 10.10 21.45 -25.21
CA GLY A 123 10.00 20.93 -23.86
C GLY A 123 9.05 19.75 -23.70
N ILE A 124 7.85 19.83 -24.26
CA ILE A 124 6.87 18.73 -24.25
C ILE A 124 7.45 17.53 -25.00
N VAL A 125 7.86 17.71 -26.26
CA VAL A 125 8.36 16.62 -27.09
C VAL A 125 9.56 15.93 -26.44
N ASN A 126 10.57 16.69 -26.04
CA ASN A 126 11.77 16.16 -25.42
C ASN A 126 11.48 15.47 -24.08
N THR A 127 10.53 16.01 -23.29
CA THR A 127 10.12 15.37 -22.03
C THR A 127 9.55 13.99 -22.30
N LEU A 128 8.60 13.88 -23.22
CA LEU A 128 7.98 12.60 -23.53
C LEU A 128 9.00 11.62 -24.14
N ASP A 129 9.86 12.08 -25.05
CA ASP A 129 10.90 11.24 -25.67
C ASP A 129 11.89 10.70 -24.64
N ASN A 130 12.22 11.50 -23.63
CA ASN A 130 13.05 11.07 -22.52
C ASN A 130 12.31 10.12 -21.56
N ILE A 131 11.00 10.28 -21.35
CA ILE A 131 10.22 9.32 -20.57
C ILE A 131 10.17 7.96 -21.29
N ASP A 132 9.92 7.93 -22.60
CA ASP A 132 9.84 6.68 -23.38
C ASP A 132 11.12 5.85 -23.30
N ARG A 133 12.29 6.50 -23.20
CA ARG A 133 13.60 5.84 -22.99
C ARG A 133 13.73 5.14 -21.63
N THR A 134 12.85 5.43 -20.67
CA THR A 134 12.87 4.84 -19.31
C THR A 134 11.86 3.70 -19.13
N THR A 135 11.08 3.36 -20.16
CA THR A 135 9.96 2.39 -20.13
C THR A 135 8.77 2.77 -19.24
N LEU A 136 8.81 3.94 -18.60
CA LEU A 136 7.67 4.53 -17.91
C LEU A 136 6.57 4.86 -18.91
N ALA A 137 5.31 4.65 -18.52
CA ALA A 137 4.19 5.20 -19.26
C ALA A 137 4.04 6.69 -18.94
N HIS A 138 3.40 7.45 -19.84
CA HIS A 138 3.04 8.84 -19.60
C HIS A 138 1.63 9.16 -20.10
N ILE A 139 1.00 10.14 -19.47
CA ILE A 139 -0.29 10.74 -19.88
C ILE A 139 -0.28 12.25 -19.65
N GLY A 140 -1.19 12.98 -20.31
CA GLY A 140 -1.48 14.39 -20.01
C GLY A 140 -0.95 15.40 -21.03
N THR A 141 0.23 15.17 -21.59
CA THR A 141 0.79 15.97 -22.69
C THR A 141 1.03 15.08 -23.91
N ASN A 142 0.99 15.67 -25.10
CA ASN A 142 0.93 14.91 -26.35
C ASN A 142 1.73 15.58 -27.49
N ARG A 143 2.34 14.76 -28.34
CA ARG A 143 3.06 15.17 -29.55
C ARG A 143 2.14 15.29 -30.76
N THR A 144 1.03 14.56 -30.77
CA THR A 144 0.04 14.57 -31.86
C THR A 144 -1.38 14.50 -31.33
N GLN A 145 -2.36 14.74 -32.22
CA GLN A 145 -3.77 14.58 -31.91
C GLN A 145 -4.12 13.10 -31.64
N GLU A 146 -3.48 12.17 -32.34
CA GLU A 146 -3.70 10.73 -32.16
C GLU A 146 -3.21 10.25 -30.78
N GLU A 147 -2.07 10.75 -30.31
CA GLU A 147 -1.61 10.50 -28.93
C GLU A 147 -2.63 11.03 -27.91
N ARG A 148 -3.16 12.24 -28.16
CA ARG A 148 -4.17 12.87 -27.30
C ARG A 148 -5.47 12.07 -27.21
N ASP A 149 -5.93 11.54 -28.33
CA ASP A 149 -7.21 10.82 -28.44
C ASP A 149 -7.10 9.38 -27.93
N ARG A 150 -5.87 8.87 -27.72
CA ARG A 150 -5.63 7.55 -27.15
C ARG A 150 -5.84 7.56 -25.64
N ILE A 151 -6.90 6.89 -25.19
CA ILE A 151 -7.13 6.64 -23.77
C ILE A 151 -6.14 5.58 -23.27
N PHE A 152 -5.35 5.93 -22.27
CA PHE A 152 -4.43 4.99 -21.63
C PHE A 152 -5.21 4.06 -20.68
N ILE A 153 -5.27 2.78 -21.03
CA ILE A 153 -5.88 1.71 -20.23
C ILE A 153 -4.81 0.67 -19.92
N LYS A 154 -4.62 0.38 -18.63
CA LYS A 154 -3.65 -0.60 -18.15
C LYS A 154 -4.36 -1.74 -17.45
N ASP A 155 -4.03 -2.98 -17.82
CA ASP A 155 -4.37 -4.15 -17.01
C ASP A 155 -3.40 -4.23 -15.82
N VAL A 156 -3.96 -4.10 -14.62
CA VAL A 156 -3.27 -4.22 -13.33
C VAL A 156 -3.87 -5.44 -12.65
N GLY A 157 -3.13 -6.55 -12.63
CA GLY A 157 -3.53 -7.78 -11.93
C GLY A 157 -4.91 -8.34 -12.32
N GLY A 158 -5.41 -8.12 -13.54
CA GLY A 158 -6.73 -8.55 -14.01
C GLY A 158 -7.83 -7.48 -13.93
N VAL A 159 -7.47 -6.27 -13.47
CA VAL A 159 -8.34 -5.08 -13.45
C VAL A 159 -7.85 -4.07 -14.48
N LYS A 160 -8.66 -3.76 -15.50
CA LYS A 160 -8.35 -2.76 -16.52
C LYS A 160 -8.68 -1.36 -16.01
N ILE A 161 -7.66 -0.56 -15.72
CA ILE A 161 -7.82 0.79 -15.20
C ILE A 161 -7.47 1.82 -16.28
N ALA A 162 -8.39 2.72 -16.56
CA ALA A 162 -8.15 3.88 -17.43
C ALA A 162 -7.69 5.08 -16.60
N PHE A 163 -6.73 5.83 -17.13
CA PHE A 163 -6.19 7.03 -16.47
C PHE A 163 -6.38 8.27 -17.34
N LEU A 164 -6.97 9.31 -16.77
CA LEU A 164 -7.27 10.57 -17.45
C LEU A 164 -6.58 11.73 -16.73
N ASN A 165 -5.50 12.28 -17.30
CA ASN A 165 -4.75 13.37 -16.68
C ASN A 165 -5.03 14.73 -17.33
N TYR A 166 -5.34 15.73 -16.51
CA TYR A 166 -5.75 17.08 -16.91
C TYR A 166 -5.24 18.14 -15.94
N THR A 167 -5.04 19.37 -16.44
CA THR A 167 -4.65 20.53 -15.62
C THR A 167 -5.53 21.76 -15.86
N GLU A 168 -5.75 22.56 -14.81
CA GLU A 168 -6.51 23.81 -14.89
C GLU A 168 -5.74 24.96 -15.56
N SER A 169 -4.41 24.94 -15.52
CA SER A 169 -3.62 26.06 -16.01
C SER A 169 -2.28 25.62 -16.58
N THR A 170 -1.55 26.56 -17.17
CA THR A 170 -0.17 26.42 -17.67
C THR A 170 0.69 27.60 -17.18
N ASN A 171 0.41 28.13 -15.98
CA ASN A 171 1.03 29.34 -15.43
C ASN A 171 0.93 30.57 -16.35
N GLY A 172 -0.14 30.66 -17.14
CA GLY A 172 -0.34 31.73 -18.12
C GLY A 172 0.47 31.59 -19.41
N ILE A 173 1.26 30.52 -19.56
CA ILE A 173 1.99 30.24 -20.80
C ILE A 173 1.02 29.61 -21.82
N PRO A 174 0.77 30.25 -22.98
CA PRO A 174 -0.21 29.74 -23.93
C PRO A 174 0.23 28.41 -24.55
N LEU A 175 -0.73 27.57 -24.95
CA LEU A 175 -0.45 26.38 -25.74
C LEU A 175 0.17 26.76 -27.10
N PRO A 176 1.00 25.89 -27.70
CA PRO A 176 1.60 26.17 -28.99
C PRO A 176 0.54 26.36 -30.08
N ALA A 177 0.72 27.35 -30.94
CA ALA A 177 -0.19 27.63 -32.05
C ALA A 177 -0.40 26.39 -32.93
N GLY A 178 -1.66 26.10 -33.27
CA GLY A 178 -2.03 24.93 -34.08
C GLY A 178 -1.88 23.57 -33.37
N ARG A 179 -1.54 23.53 -32.07
CA ARG A 179 -1.34 22.29 -31.31
C ARG A 179 -2.15 22.30 -29.99
N PRO A 180 -3.49 22.46 -30.04
CA PRO A 180 -4.32 22.47 -28.83
C PRO A 180 -4.29 21.13 -28.08
N TYR A 181 -3.89 20.04 -28.75
CA TYR A 181 -3.69 18.71 -28.16
C TYR A 181 -2.44 18.61 -27.27
N ALA A 182 -1.53 19.60 -27.29
CA ALA A 182 -0.23 19.50 -26.63
C ALA A 182 -0.32 19.26 -25.11
N VAL A 183 -1.36 19.82 -24.47
CA VAL A 183 -1.64 19.66 -23.05
C VAL A 183 -3.13 19.40 -22.86
N ASN A 184 -3.48 18.42 -22.05
CA ASN A 184 -4.86 18.14 -21.66
C ASN A 184 -5.36 19.21 -20.68
N MET A 185 -5.92 20.30 -21.22
CA MET A 185 -6.56 21.33 -20.41
C MET A 185 -7.89 20.85 -19.84
N MET A 186 -8.16 21.17 -18.58
CA MET A 186 -9.35 20.75 -17.84
C MET A 186 -10.64 21.12 -18.59
N ASP A 187 -11.40 20.11 -18.98
CA ASP A 187 -12.73 20.24 -19.58
C ASP A 187 -13.60 19.09 -19.06
N GLU A 188 -14.61 19.42 -18.26
CA GLU A 188 -15.50 18.43 -17.66
C GLU A 188 -16.22 17.59 -18.71
N SER A 189 -16.76 18.22 -19.75
CA SER A 189 -17.53 17.52 -20.78
C SER A 189 -16.67 16.49 -21.49
N ARG A 190 -15.40 16.85 -21.72
CA ARG A 190 -14.40 15.96 -22.29
C ARG A 190 -14.06 14.81 -21.36
N ILE A 191 -13.76 15.07 -20.08
CA ILE A 191 -13.43 14.03 -19.10
C ILE A 191 -14.58 13.02 -19.00
N VAL A 192 -15.83 13.48 -18.96
CA VAL A 192 -17.01 12.60 -18.93
C VAL A 192 -17.14 11.81 -20.23
N SER A 193 -16.90 12.42 -21.39
CA SER A 193 -16.96 11.71 -22.68
C SER A 193 -15.89 10.63 -22.81
N GLU A 194 -14.66 10.93 -22.36
CA GLU A 194 -13.52 10.01 -22.37
C GLU A 194 -13.72 8.88 -21.36
N THR A 195 -14.31 9.18 -20.20
CA THR A 195 -14.71 8.15 -19.22
C THR A 195 -15.66 7.13 -19.86
N LYS A 196 -16.68 7.59 -20.59
CA LYS A 196 -17.59 6.70 -21.32
C LYS A 196 -16.88 5.93 -22.43
N ALA A 197 -15.94 6.55 -23.13
CA ALA A 197 -15.15 5.89 -24.17
C ALA A 197 -14.23 4.80 -23.58
N ALA A 198 -13.57 5.07 -22.44
CA ALA A 198 -12.75 4.11 -21.72
C ALA A 198 -13.55 2.86 -21.34
N ARG A 199 -14.79 3.05 -20.84
CA ARG A 199 -15.73 1.96 -20.56
C ARG A 199 -16.04 1.12 -21.79
N ARG A 200 -16.32 1.76 -22.93
CA ARG A 200 -16.56 1.05 -24.20
C ARG A 200 -15.33 0.28 -24.69
N GLN A 201 -14.12 0.75 -24.35
CA GLN A 201 -12.85 0.06 -24.60
C GLN A 201 -12.53 -1.04 -23.56
N GLY A 202 -13.44 -1.29 -22.61
CA GLY A 202 -13.32 -2.38 -21.64
C GLY A 202 -12.61 -2.02 -20.34
N ALA A 203 -12.48 -0.74 -19.99
CA ALA A 203 -11.98 -0.35 -18.68
C ALA A 203 -12.96 -0.77 -17.57
N ASP A 204 -12.47 -1.48 -16.56
CA ASP A 204 -13.18 -1.84 -15.33
C ASP A 204 -13.30 -0.65 -14.37
N LEU A 205 -12.29 0.23 -14.34
CA LEU A 205 -12.23 1.40 -13.46
C LEU A 205 -11.65 2.62 -14.22
N VAL A 206 -12.13 3.84 -13.95
CA VAL A 206 -11.58 5.09 -14.50
C VAL A 206 -11.10 5.99 -13.36
N VAL A 207 -9.82 6.34 -13.39
CA VAL A 207 -9.17 7.25 -12.44
C VAL A 207 -8.84 8.57 -13.14
N ALA A 208 -9.37 9.68 -12.63
CA ALA A 208 -8.98 11.01 -13.07
C ALA A 208 -7.80 11.52 -12.23
N VAL A 209 -6.74 11.98 -12.89
CA VAL A 209 -5.54 12.54 -12.27
C VAL A 209 -5.50 14.03 -12.56
N LEU A 210 -5.90 14.86 -11.58
CA LEU A 210 -6.22 16.26 -11.79
C LEU A 210 -5.18 17.17 -11.14
N HIS A 211 -4.68 18.15 -11.88
CA HIS A 211 -3.79 19.20 -11.36
C HIS A 211 -4.57 20.51 -11.28
N TRP A 212 -5.02 20.84 -10.05
CA TRP A 212 -6.13 21.77 -9.78
C TRP A 212 -6.11 22.33 -8.35
N GLY A 213 -6.88 23.38 -8.09
CA GLY A 213 -6.97 23.93 -6.73
C GLY A 213 -6.29 25.28 -6.57
N ARG A 214 -6.21 25.74 -5.32
CA ARG A 214 -5.48 26.96 -4.96
C ARG A 214 -4.18 26.58 -4.27
N GLU A 215 -3.07 27.17 -4.70
CA GLU A 215 -1.77 26.95 -4.07
C GLU A 215 -1.83 27.23 -2.56
N TYR A 216 -1.20 26.34 -1.80
CA TYR A 216 -0.94 26.44 -0.36
C TYR A 216 -2.16 26.39 0.55
N GLU A 217 -3.37 26.27 0.00
CA GLU A 217 -4.59 26.09 0.77
C GLU A 217 -4.73 24.63 1.22
N ARG A 218 -4.80 24.42 2.54
CA ARG A 218 -4.92 23.08 3.14
C ARG A 218 -6.32 22.46 3.03
N THR A 219 -7.32 23.24 2.65
CA THR A 219 -8.67 22.73 2.41
C THR A 219 -9.05 23.01 0.97
N GLN A 220 -9.68 22.02 0.34
CA GLN A 220 -10.18 22.11 -1.02
C GLN A 220 -11.16 23.28 -1.17
N ALA A 221 -11.08 23.97 -2.31
CA ALA A 221 -12.06 24.99 -2.65
C ALA A 221 -13.42 24.33 -3.00
N PRO A 222 -14.56 25.03 -2.78
CA PRO A 222 -15.89 24.48 -3.10
C PRO A 222 -16.05 24.00 -4.54
N TYR A 223 -15.39 24.67 -5.50
CA TYR A 223 -15.46 24.27 -6.91
C TYR A 223 -14.79 22.91 -7.16
N GLN A 224 -13.73 22.56 -6.44
CA GLN A 224 -13.06 21.27 -6.57
C GLN A 224 -14.03 20.15 -6.18
N ARG A 225 -14.71 20.29 -5.04
CA ARG A 225 -15.73 19.32 -4.60
C ARG A 225 -16.92 19.21 -5.57
N ASN A 226 -17.37 20.34 -6.11
CA ASN A 226 -18.47 20.36 -7.09
C ASN A 226 -18.07 19.68 -8.41
N LEU A 227 -16.87 19.95 -8.92
CA LEU A 227 -16.33 19.26 -10.10
C LEU A 227 -16.13 17.77 -9.83
N ALA A 228 -15.56 17.37 -8.68
CA ALA A 228 -15.43 15.95 -8.31
C ALA A 228 -16.79 15.22 -8.33
N THR A 229 -17.81 15.84 -7.74
CA THR A 229 -19.17 15.29 -7.72
C THR A 229 -19.71 15.07 -9.14
N ARG A 230 -19.55 16.06 -10.03
CA ARG A 230 -20.01 15.97 -11.43
C ARG A 230 -19.23 14.93 -12.23
N LEU A 231 -17.92 14.81 -12.02
CA LEU A 231 -17.10 13.79 -12.66
C LEU A 231 -17.50 12.37 -12.20
N PHE A 232 -17.77 12.18 -10.91
CA PHE A 232 -18.29 10.91 -10.40
C PHE A 232 -19.67 10.57 -10.97
N GLN A 233 -20.57 11.55 -11.08
CA GLN A 233 -21.85 11.39 -11.79
C GLN A 233 -21.67 11.04 -13.27
N GLY A 234 -20.59 11.53 -13.88
CA GLY A 234 -20.18 11.20 -15.25
C GLY A 234 -19.53 9.82 -15.42
N GLY A 235 -19.28 9.09 -14.32
CA GLY A 235 -18.78 7.70 -14.33
C GLY A 235 -17.32 7.52 -13.92
N VAL A 236 -16.63 8.58 -13.48
CA VAL A 236 -15.29 8.47 -12.88
C VAL A 236 -15.40 7.72 -11.54
N ASP A 237 -14.44 6.84 -11.22
CA ASP A 237 -14.49 6.06 -9.98
C ASP A 237 -13.64 6.63 -8.85
N ALA A 238 -12.53 7.27 -9.20
CA ALA A 238 -11.64 7.90 -8.25
C ALA A 238 -10.99 9.14 -8.86
N ILE A 239 -10.71 10.13 -8.02
CA ILE A 239 -9.96 11.32 -8.38
C ILE A 239 -8.71 11.39 -7.52
N ILE A 240 -7.56 11.58 -8.17
CA ILE A 240 -6.28 11.85 -7.53
C ILE A 240 -5.83 13.25 -7.93
N GLY A 241 -5.76 14.14 -6.95
CA GLY A 241 -5.45 15.55 -7.13
C GLY A 241 -4.01 15.92 -6.74
N SER A 242 -3.48 16.97 -7.36
CA SER A 242 -2.20 17.62 -7.06
C SER A 242 -2.31 19.12 -7.44
N HIS A 243 -1.23 19.91 -7.28
CA HIS A 243 -1.11 21.38 -7.49
C HIS A 243 -0.99 22.24 -6.23
N PRO A 244 -1.81 22.08 -5.16
CA PRO A 244 -1.72 22.98 -4.01
C PRO A 244 -0.37 22.99 -3.27
N HIS A 245 0.55 22.07 -3.57
CA HIS A 245 1.83 21.86 -2.89
C HIS A 245 1.73 21.58 -1.38
N VAL A 246 0.51 21.41 -0.88
CA VAL A 246 0.17 20.96 0.47
C VAL A 246 -0.84 19.83 0.36
N VAL A 247 -0.84 18.93 1.34
CA VAL A 247 -1.84 17.85 1.41
C VAL A 247 -3.21 18.46 1.74
N GLN A 248 -4.22 18.09 0.96
CA GLN A 248 -5.63 18.39 1.25
C GLN A 248 -6.37 17.11 1.66
N GLN A 249 -7.63 17.24 2.07
CA GLN A 249 -8.43 16.11 2.54
C GLN A 249 -8.58 14.99 1.49
N ILE A 250 -8.86 13.78 1.99
CA ILE A 250 -9.40 12.67 1.20
C ILE A 250 -10.84 12.48 1.64
N GLU A 251 -11.77 12.42 0.69
CA GLU A 251 -13.18 12.25 0.98
C GLU A 251 -13.78 11.07 0.23
N ARG A 252 -14.65 10.33 0.93
CA ARG A 252 -15.59 9.39 0.32
C ARG A 252 -16.93 10.09 0.09
N LEU A 253 -17.24 10.38 -1.17
CA LEU A 253 -18.50 10.98 -1.58
C LEU A 253 -19.50 9.91 -2.01
N SER A 254 -20.74 10.01 -1.52
CA SER A 254 -21.87 9.23 -2.02
C SER A 254 -22.58 10.04 -3.11
N VAL A 255 -22.57 9.54 -4.33
CA VAL A 255 -23.14 10.24 -5.49
C VAL A 255 -24.19 9.39 -6.22
N PRO A 256 -25.29 9.98 -6.69
CA PRO A 256 -26.26 9.28 -7.53
C PRO A 256 -25.68 9.08 -8.94
N VAL A 257 -25.62 7.84 -9.41
CA VAL A 257 -25.16 7.45 -10.75
C VAL A 257 -26.13 6.42 -11.31
N GLY A 258 -26.82 6.77 -12.40
CA GLY A 258 -27.69 5.83 -13.13
C GLY A 258 -28.80 5.18 -12.28
N GLY A 259 -29.33 5.89 -11.27
CA GLY A 259 -30.37 5.39 -10.37
C GLY A 259 -29.86 4.64 -9.12
N ALA A 260 -28.55 4.46 -8.97
CA ALA A 260 -27.91 3.92 -7.77
C ALA A 260 -27.10 5.00 -7.04
N THR A 261 -26.91 4.83 -5.72
CA THR A 261 -25.97 5.67 -4.96
C THR A 261 -24.65 4.93 -4.84
N LEU A 262 -23.58 5.50 -5.40
CA LEU A 262 -22.25 4.92 -5.40
C LEU A 262 -21.30 5.72 -4.51
N ASN A 263 -20.46 5.01 -3.76
CA ASN A 263 -19.36 5.63 -3.01
C ASN A 263 -18.13 5.78 -3.91
N ARG A 264 -17.51 6.96 -3.87
CA ARG A 264 -16.39 7.36 -4.71
C ARG A 264 -15.37 8.16 -3.90
N TYR A 265 -14.09 7.99 -4.21
CA TYR A 265 -13.01 8.63 -3.45
C TYR A 265 -12.35 9.76 -4.23
N VAL A 266 -12.23 10.92 -3.59
CA VAL A 266 -11.44 12.04 -4.10
C VAL A 266 -10.31 12.33 -3.11
N VAL A 267 -9.09 12.32 -3.63
CA VAL A 267 -7.90 12.89 -2.99
C VAL A 267 -7.73 14.27 -3.59
N TYR A 268 -7.97 15.36 -2.84
CA TYR A 268 -7.94 16.70 -3.45
C TYR A 268 -6.53 17.17 -3.78
N SER A 269 -5.55 16.84 -2.94
CA SER A 269 -4.13 17.12 -3.18
C SER A 269 -3.24 16.15 -2.40
N LEU A 270 -2.25 15.58 -3.08
CA LEU A 270 -1.21 14.73 -2.50
C LEU A 270 -0.06 15.52 -1.84
N GLY A 271 0.04 16.83 -2.09
CA GLY A 271 1.16 17.68 -1.65
C GLY A 271 2.47 17.40 -2.38
N ASN A 272 3.56 17.98 -1.89
CA ASN A 272 4.89 17.78 -2.46
C ASN A 272 5.45 16.41 -2.10
N PHE A 273 5.75 15.58 -3.09
CA PHE A 273 6.51 14.36 -2.84
C PHE A 273 8.01 14.65 -2.72
N VAL A 274 8.53 15.50 -3.62
CA VAL A 274 9.88 16.10 -3.51
C VAL A 274 9.84 17.54 -3.98
N SER A 275 10.29 18.46 -3.11
CA SER A 275 10.59 19.84 -3.49
C SER A 275 11.62 20.46 -2.52
N ASN A 276 12.09 21.68 -2.81
CA ASN A 276 12.86 22.48 -1.85
C ASN A 276 11.98 23.55 -1.16
N GLN A 277 10.65 23.43 -1.21
CA GLN A 277 9.78 24.28 -0.41
C GLN A 277 9.86 23.81 1.05
N ARG A 278 10.21 24.72 1.96
CA ARG A 278 10.53 24.38 3.37
C ARG A 278 9.53 24.88 4.40
N ASP A 279 8.62 25.75 3.97
CA ASP A 279 7.58 26.24 4.86
C ASP A 279 6.67 25.10 5.29
N ARG A 280 6.18 25.19 6.53
CA ARG A 280 5.32 24.16 7.14
C ARG A 280 4.17 23.80 6.19
N TYR A 281 3.92 22.49 6.05
CA TYR A 281 2.95 21.86 5.15
C TYR A 281 3.37 21.71 3.69
N ARG A 282 4.42 22.42 3.25
CA ARG A 282 5.01 22.27 1.90
C ARG A 282 6.24 21.38 1.87
N ASP A 283 6.73 21.01 3.05
CA ASP A 283 7.88 20.12 3.27
C ASP A 283 7.49 18.63 3.35
N SER A 284 6.21 18.32 3.15
CA SER A 284 5.63 16.98 3.25
C SER A 284 4.59 16.72 2.16
N GLY A 285 4.29 15.44 1.99
CA GLY A 285 3.27 14.93 1.09
C GLY A 285 2.74 13.59 1.61
N ILE A 286 1.98 12.89 0.78
CA ILE A 286 1.51 11.53 1.07
C ILE A 286 1.73 10.59 -0.12
N ILE A 287 2.00 9.32 0.16
CA ILE A 287 1.71 8.21 -0.76
C ILE A 287 0.29 7.76 -0.45
N VAL A 288 -0.61 7.78 -1.43
CA VAL A 288 -1.97 7.22 -1.29
C VAL A 288 -2.02 5.86 -1.95
N TYR A 289 -2.74 4.93 -1.35
CA TYR A 289 -3.06 3.61 -1.89
C TYR A 289 -4.58 3.49 -2.03
N LEU A 290 -5.06 3.25 -3.23
CA LEU A 290 -6.45 2.87 -3.49
C LEU A 290 -6.52 1.35 -3.51
N ASP A 291 -7.27 0.77 -2.58
CA ASP A 291 -7.53 -0.67 -2.54
C ASP A 291 -8.73 -0.95 -3.47
N ILE A 292 -8.51 -1.74 -4.52
CA ILE A 292 -9.48 -2.01 -5.58
C ILE A 292 -9.88 -3.48 -5.54
N GLU A 293 -11.18 -3.74 -5.61
CA GLU A 293 -11.75 -5.08 -5.68
C GLU A 293 -12.61 -5.21 -6.94
N LYS A 294 -12.36 -6.26 -7.71
CA LYS A 294 -13.17 -6.69 -8.85
C LYS A 294 -13.83 -8.03 -8.53
N THR A 295 -15.15 -8.02 -8.57
CA THR A 295 -16.02 -9.19 -8.35
C THR A 295 -16.94 -9.39 -9.56
N SER A 296 -17.76 -10.43 -9.52
CA SER A 296 -18.81 -10.64 -10.52
C SER A 296 -19.87 -9.53 -10.55
N SER A 297 -20.00 -8.75 -9.48
CA SER A 297 -20.94 -7.61 -9.41
C SER A 297 -20.36 -6.28 -9.90
N GLY A 298 -19.05 -6.24 -10.21
CA GLY A 298 -18.37 -5.05 -10.71
C GLY A 298 -17.04 -4.77 -10.02
N THR A 299 -16.46 -3.62 -10.33
CA THR A 299 -15.17 -3.16 -9.79
C THR A 299 -15.38 -1.89 -8.97
N SER A 300 -14.75 -1.79 -7.81
CA SER A 300 -14.84 -0.59 -6.96
C SER A 300 -13.58 -0.37 -6.12
N VAL A 301 -13.37 0.88 -5.73
CA VAL A 301 -12.39 1.23 -4.68
C VAL A 301 -13.04 0.96 -3.32
N THR A 302 -12.50 0.02 -2.56
CA THR A 302 -13.04 -0.44 -1.28
C THR A 302 -12.53 0.36 -0.08
N GLY A 303 -11.38 1.02 -0.24
CA GLY A 303 -10.75 1.81 0.81
C GLY A 303 -9.55 2.59 0.31
N VAL A 304 -9.09 3.51 1.15
CA VAL A 304 -7.92 4.33 0.88
C VAL A 304 -6.97 4.24 2.06
N ARG A 305 -5.71 3.91 1.79
CA ARG A 305 -4.62 4.01 2.76
C ARG A 305 -3.71 5.18 2.41
N TYR A 306 -3.11 5.83 3.40
CA TYR A 306 -2.15 6.92 3.15
C TYR A 306 -0.91 6.81 4.03
N LEU A 307 0.27 7.02 3.46
CA LEU A 307 1.54 7.11 4.17
C LEU A 307 2.07 8.54 4.04
N PRO A 308 2.09 9.32 5.13
CA PRO A 308 2.81 10.58 5.17
C PRO A 308 4.28 10.40 4.82
N VAL A 309 4.82 11.35 4.06
CA VAL A 309 6.24 11.45 3.76
C VAL A 309 6.74 12.85 4.08
N TRP A 310 8.02 12.95 4.43
CA TRP A 310 8.68 14.22 4.71
C TRP A 310 10.01 14.31 3.96
N VAL A 311 10.31 15.49 3.44
CA VAL A 311 11.57 15.75 2.75
C VAL A 311 12.60 16.21 3.77
N GLN A 312 13.54 15.33 4.11
CA GLN A 312 14.74 15.70 4.84
C GLN A 312 15.64 16.56 3.95
N LYS A 313 16.18 17.65 4.50
CA LYS A 313 17.26 18.45 3.90
C LYS A 313 18.40 18.58 4.90
N SER A 314 19.55 17.98 4.61
CA SER A 314 20.72 17.98 5.49
C SER A 314 21.89 18.72 4.86
N TYR A 315 22.68 19.42 5.67
CA TYR A 315 23.91 20.12 5.27
C TYR A 315 25.17 19.47 5.84
N ALA A 316 25.08 18.27 6.43
CA ALA A 316 26.21 17.63 7.11
C ALA A 316 27.43 17.39 6.20
N SER A 317 27.24 17.32 4.87
CA SER A 317 28.30 17.19 3.87
C SER A 317 28.76 18.53 3.26
N GLY A 318 28.42 19.68 3.85
CA GLY A 318 28.72 21.02 3.33
C GLY A 318 27.77 21.51 2.24
N ALA A 319 27.39 20.64 1.29
CA ALA A 319 26.32 20.88 0.32
C ALA A 319 24.98 20.28 0.81
N PRO A 320 23.81 20.86 0.45
CA PRO A 320 22.52 20.30 0.81
C PRO A 320 22.34 18.91 0.16
N ARG A 321 21.80 17.96 0.92
CA ARG A 321 21.36 16.63 0.46
C ARG A 321 19.93 16.39 0.89
N PHE A 322 19.17 15.67 0.06
CA PHE A 322 17.74 15.45 0.27
C PHE A 322 17.43 13.96 0.40
N ARG A 323 16.44 13.62 1.25
CA ARG A 323 15.81 12.29 1.33
C ARG A 323 14.31 12.46 1.48
N VAL A 324 13.53 11.64 0.80
CA VAL A 324 12.12 11.45 1.14
C VAL A 324 12.05 10.33 2.14
N LEU A 325 11.49 10.61 3.31
CA LEU A 325 11.40 9.66 4.41
C LEU A 325 9.93 9.34 4.70
N PRO A 326 9.57 8.05 4.90
CA PRO A 326 8.25 7.69 5.37
C PRO A 326 8.03 8.17 6.81
N VAL A 327 6.79 8.55 7.13
CA VAL A 327 6.41 9.09 8.43
C VAL A 327 5.14 8.38 8.90
N ALA A 328 5.30 7.36 9.74
CA ALA A 328 4.18 6.72 10.44
C ALA A 328 4.65 6.01 11.73
N PRO A 329 3.76 5.80 12.72
CA PRO A 329 4.04 4.98 13.88
C PRO A 329 4.39 3.55 13.47
N GLY A 330 5.39 2.98 14.11
CA GLY A 330 5.90 1.64 13.78
C GLY A 330 6.90 1.60 12.63
N ILE A 331 7.04 2.69 11.86
CA ILE A 331 8.12 2.84 10.88
C ILE A 331 9.31 3.53 11.56
N GLY A 332 10.46 2.88 11.53
CA GLY A 332 11.69 3.44 12.09
C GLY A 332 12.06 4.77 11.41
N LYS A 333 12.37 5.80 12.20
CA LYS A 333 12.95 7.05 11.66
C LYS A 333 14.39 6.80 11.26
N SER A 334 14.59 6.39 10.01
CA SER A 334 15.88 6.01 9.47
C SER A 334 16.23 6.84 8.23
N SER A 335 17.50 7.25 8.16
CA SER A 335 18.11 7.93 7.01
C SER A 335 19.58 7.54 6.95
N ASP A 336 20.19 7.61 5.77
CA ASP A 336 21.64 7.51 5.58
C ASP A 336 22.34 8.88 5.78
N LEU A 337 21.56 9.93 6.05
CA LEU A 337 22.01 11.22 6.53
C LEU A 337 21.69 11.36 8.03
N THR A 338 22.45 12.17 8.74
CA THR A 338 22.17 12.49 10.15
C THR A 338 20.78 13.09 10.30
N LEU A 339 19.94 12.46 11.12
CA LEU A 339 18.64 13.01 11.58
C LEU A 339 18.84 13.73 12.92
N SER A 340 18.71 15.06 12.92
CA SER A 340 18.78 15.86 14.15
C SER A 340 17.58 15.62 15.08
N ALA A 341 17.63 16.20 16.28
CA ALA A 341 16.47 16.17 17.17
C ALA A 341 15.28 16.93 16.57
N GLU A 342 15.56 18.05 15.89
CA GLU A 342 14.59 18.87 15.17
C GLU A 342 13.98 18.10 13.98
N ASP A 343 14.78 17.37 13.20
CA ASP A 343 14.27 16.52 12.12
C ASP A 343 13.28 15.48 12.65
N LYS A 344 13.66 14.77 13.72
CA LYS A 344 12.80 13.77 14.35
C LYS A 344 11.52 14.38 14.90
N SER A 345 11.61 15.57 15.51
CA SER A 345 10.46 16.32 16.00
C SER A 345 9.55 16.77 14.85
N ARG A 346 10.13 17.24 13.74
CA ARG A 346 9.36 17.63 12.55
C ARG A 346 8.65 16.43 11.95
N MET A 347 9.27 15.26 11.89
CA MET A 347 8.59 14.02 11.46
C MET A 347 7.39 13.68 12.35
N ASP A 348 7.49 13.85 13.67
CA ASP A 348 6.34 13.65 14.57
C ASP A 348 5.22 14.66 14.32
N GLN A 349 5.58 15.92 14.06
CA GLN A 349 4.62 16.96 13.69
C GLN A 349 3.92 16.62 12.36
N VAL A 350 4.67 16.20 11.34
CA VAL A 350 4.11 15.79 10.03
C VAL A 350 3.12 14.64 10.21
N TRP A 351 3.45 13.64 11.03
CA TRP A 351 2.51 12.56 11.36
C TRP A 351 1.23 13.11 12.00
N SER A 352 1.36 13.92 13.05
CA SER A 352 0.21 14.49 13.77
C SER A 352 -0.67 15.36 12.86
N GLU A 353 -0.03 16.21 12.05
CA GLU A 353 -0.69 17.10 11.09
C GLU A 353 -1.48 16.30 10.04
N LEU A 354 -0.86 15.31 9.39
CA LEU A 354 -1.49 14.59 8.29
C LEU A 354 -2.45 13.50 8.75
N SER A 355 -2.16 12.82 9.87
CA SER A 355 -3.07 11.81 10.41
C SER A 355 -4.40 12.42 10.88
N SER A 356 -4.37 13.60 11.50
CA SER A 356 -5.58 14.32 11.92
C SER A 356 -6.31 15.02 10.76
N HIS A 357 -5.58 15.44 9.73
CA HIS A 357 -6.15 16.18 8.60
C HIS A 357 -6.79 15.29 7.53
N VAL A 358 -6.21 14.12 7.29
CA VAL A 358 -6.62 13.19 6.22
C VAL A 358 -7.34 11.95 6.76
N GLY A 359 -6.99 11.52 7.97
CA GLY A 359 -7.52 10.28 8.55
C GLY A 359 -9.02 10.35 8.83
N ASN A 360 -9.77 9.42 8.24
CA ASN A 360 -11.20 9.28 8.47
C ASN A 360 -11.62 7.80 8.35
N ALA A 361 -11.49 7.06 9.46
CA ALA A 361 -11.83 5.64 9.50
C ALA A 361 -13.31 5.38 9.15
N GLY A 362 -14.23 6.29 9.47
CA GLY A 362 -15.64 6.19 9.08
C GLY A 362 -15.88 6.25 7.57
N GLN A 363 -14.90 6.75 6.81
CA GLN A 363 -14.90 6.75 5.34
C GLN A 363 -13.97 5.69 4.74
N ASN A 364 -13.43 4.77 5.53
CA ASN A 364 -12.34 3.84 5.15
C ASN A 364 -11.11 4.57 4.57
N VAL A 365 -10.77 5.74 5.13
CA VAL A 365 -9.52 6.45 4.86
C VAL A 365 -8.63 6.29 6.09
N VAL A 366 -7.63 5.42 6.01
CA VAL A 366 -6.81 5.02 7.17
C VAL A 366 -5.33 5.16 6.89
N PRO A 367 -4.48 5.39 7.91
CA PRO A 367 -3.05 5.38 7.70
C PRO A 367 -2.54 4.05 7.16
N TYR A 368 -1.50 4.11 6.33
CA TYR A 368 -0.70 2.96 5.95
C TYR A 368 -0.03 2.36 7.21
N SER A 369 -0.01 1.04 7.28
CA SER A 369 0.73 0.31 8.32
C SER A 369 1.66 -0.70 7.64
N ASP A 370 2.91 -0.75 8.11
CA ASP A 370 4.00 -1.58 7.57
C ASP A 370 3.82 -3.08 7.84
N SER A 371 2.60 -3.52 8.13
CA SER A 371 2.26 -4.93 8.26
C SER A 371 2.39 -5.72 6.95
N GLY A 372 2.69 -5.09 5.80
CA GLY A 372 3.01 -5.77 4.52
C GLY A 372 1.86 -6.57 3.88
N ALA A 373 0.88 -6.97 4.67
CA ALA A 373 -0.50 -7.19 4.32
C ALA A 373 -1.29 -6.29 5.27
N SER A 374 -2.44 -5.74 4.86
CA SER A 374 -3.45 -5.53 5.89
C SER A 374 -3.71 -6.94 6.44
N TYR A 375 -3.22 -7.25 7.65
CA TYR A 375 -3.54 -8.52 8.29
C TYR A 375 -5.06 -8.67 8.47
N GLN A 376 -5.84 -7.65 8.13
CA GLN A 376 -7.29 -7.64 8.05
C GLN A 376 -7.88 -8.93 7.49
N VAL A 377 -7.40 -9.45 6.35
CA VAL A 377 -7.92 -10.73 5.81
C VAL A 377 -7.68 -11.88 6.80
N ALA A 378 -6.47 -11.98 7.35
CA ALA A 378 -6.13 -13.00 8.32
C ALA A 378 -6.89 -12.82 9.64
N LEU A 379 -7.00 -11.58 10.13
CA LEU A 379 -7.72 -11.19 11.34
C LEU A 379 -9.21 -11.52 11.21
N ASP A 380 -9.84 -11.11 10.11
CA ASP A 380 -11.26 -11.40 9.81
C ASP A 380 -11.49 -12.90 9.70
N ASN A 381 -10.59 -13.63 9.03
CA ASN A 381 -10.67 -15.08 8.89
C ASN A 381 -10.64 -15.80 10.25
N LEU A 382 -9.74 -15.37 11.14
CA LEU A 382 -9.62 -15.94 12.48
C LEU A 382 -10.80 -15.53 13.40
N VAL A 383 -11.30 -14.30 13.27
CA VAL A 383 -12.50 -13.83 14.00
C VAL A 383 -13.73 -14.63 13.56
N ALA A 384 -13.92 -14.81 12.26
CA ALA A 384 -15.03 -15.59 11.71
C ALA A 384 -15.01 -17.06 12.16
N ARG A 385 -13.83 -17.61 12.46
CA ARG A 385 -13.63 -18.97 13.00
C ARG A 385 -13.67 -19.04 14.52
N GLY A 386 -13.88 -17.92 15.21
CA GLY A 386 -13.85 -17.85 16.68
C GLY A 386 -12.47 -18.10 17.30
N ILE A 387 -11.40 -18.11 16.49
CA ILE A 387 -10.02 -18.32 16.93
C ILE A 387 -9.54 -17.10 17.72
N MET A 388 -9.99 -15.91 17.33
CA MET A 388 -9.68 -14.65 18.02
C MET A 388 -10.92 -13.76 18.14
N GLN A 389 -10.84 -12.75 19.00
CA GLN A 389 -11.90 -11.76 19.21
C GLN A 389 -11.31 -10.35 19.20
N GLY A 390 -12.11 -9.37 18.78
CA GLY A 390 -11.77 -7.95 18.87
C GLY A 390 -11.81 -7.41 20.30
N PHE A 391 -11.37 -6.18 20.47
CA PHE A 391 -11.50 -5.41 21.69
C PHE A 391 -12.92 -4.85 21.83
N ALA A 392 -13.31 -4.47 23.04
CA ALA A 392 -14.63 -3.91 23.33
C ALA A 392 -14.95 -2.62 22.55
N ASP A 393 -13.90 -1.92 22.08
CA ASP A 393 -13.98 -0.71 21.26
C ASP A 393 -14.14 -1.01 19.75
N GLY A 394 -14.32 -2.28 19.37
CA GLY A 394 -14.50 -2.70 17.97
C GLY A 394 -13.21 -2.87 17.18
N ARG A 395 -12.04 -2.57 17.76
CA ARG A 395 -10.76 -2.78 17.08
C ARG A 395 -10.33 -4.24 17.12
N LEU A 396 -9.66 -4.73 16.07
CA LEU A 396 -8.97 -6.03 16.12
C LEU A 396 -7.55 -5.92 16.71
N GLY A 397 -7.02 -4.69 16.80
CA GLY A 397 -5.73 -4.35 17.40
C GLY A 397 -4.54 -5.04 16.77
N ALA A 398 -4.41 -4.97 15.44
CA ALA A 398 -3.37 -5.66 14.68
C ALA A 398 -1.94 -5.42 15.19
N GLY A 399 -1.64 -4.23 15.73
CA GLY A 399 -0.32 -3.87 16.26
C GLY A 399 -0.09 -4.23 17.73
N GLU A 400 -1.10 -4.70 18.46
CA GLU A 400 -0.96 -5.02 19.89
C GLU A 400 -0.24 -6.37 20.07
N ALA A 401 0.57 -6.49 21.12
CA ALA A 401 1.26 -7.74 21.43
C ALA A 401 0.29 -8.84 21.89
N VAL A 402 0.62 -10.10 21.57
CA VAL A 402 -0.12 -11.27 22.03
C VAL A 402 0.53 -11.84 23.28
N SER A 403 -0.24 -12.16 24.31
CA SER A 403 0.27 -12.87 25.50
C SER A 403 0.42 -14.37 25.23
N ARG A 404 1.28 -15.04 26.00
CA ARG A 404 1.48 -16.50 25.88
C ARG A 404 0.19 -17.31 26.09
N GLN A 405 -0.68 -16.88 27.02
CA GLN A 405 -1.97 -17.53 27.26
C GLN A 405 -2.97 -17.28 26.13
N GLN A 406 -2.99 -16.07 25.56
CA GLN A 406 -3.82 -15.77 24.39
C GLN A 406 -3.43 -16.65 23.21
N PHE A 407 -2.13 -16.78 22.95
CA PHE A 407 -1.63 -17.62 21.87
C PHE A 407 -1.96 -19.12 22.07
N ALA A 408 -1.91 -19.63 23.31
CA ALA A 408 -2.28 -21.01 23.62
C ALA A 408 -3.72 -21.33 23.19
N LYS A 409 -4.66 -20.41 23.43
CA LYS A 409 -6.04 -20.55 22.91
C LYS A 409 -6.08 -20.54 21.39
N MET A 410 -5.43 -19.56 20.77
CA MET A 410 -5.46 -19.38 19.31
C MET A 410 -4.90 -20.62 18.59
N ILE A 411 -3.78 -21.19 19.06
CA ILE A 411 -3.19 -22.36 18.41
C ILE A 411 -4.05 -23.62 18.58
N CYS A 412 -4.63 -23.86 19.76
CA CYS A 412 -5.54 -24.99 19.98
C CYS A 412 -6.71 -24.96 18.98
N LEU A 413 -7.35 -23.81 18.84
CA LEU A 413 -8.49 -23.64 17.93
C LEU A 413 -8.06 -23.75 16.46
N THR A 414 -6.89 -23.23 16.10
CA THR A 414 -6.37 -23.30 14.72
C THR A 414 -6.13 -24.73 14.26
N VAL A 415 -5.47 -25.55 15.08
CA VAL A 415 -5.09 -26.92 14.70
C VAL A 415 -6.12 -27.97 15.15
N GLY A 416 -7.11 -27.58 15.96
CA GLY A 416 -8.20 -28.45 16.40
C GLY A 416 -7.84 -29.35 17.57
N ILE A 417 -7.07 -28.84 18.55
CA ILE A 417 -6.83 -29.56 19.82
C ILE A 417 -8.14 -29.54 20.63
N PRO A 418 -8.70 -30.71 21.03
CA PRO A 418 -9.86 -30.75 21.89
C PRO A 418 -9.55 -30.13 23.26
N VAL A 419 -10.43 -29.24 23.71
CA VAL A 419 -10.33 -28.57 25.02
C VAL A 419 -11.61 -28.81 25.80
N SER A 420 -11.46 -29.24 27.06
CA SER A 420 -12.57 -29.48 27.98
C SER A 420 -12.21 -29.04 29.40
N GLU A 421 -13.22 -28.95 30.26
CA GLU A 421 -13.06 -28.63 31.68
C GLU A 421 -12.24 -29.67 32.46
N SER A 422 -12.03 -30.87 31.90
CA SER A 422 -11.14 -31.87 32.51
C SER A 422 -9.66 -31.61 32.26
N ASN A 423 -9.31 -30.67 31.37
CA ASN A 423 -7.92 -30.29 31.16
C ASN A 423 -7.44 -29.37 32.30
N VAL A 424 -6.74 -29.94 33.27
CA VAL A 424 -6.22 -29.20 34.44
C VAL A 424 -4.82 -28.66 34.16
N CYS A 425 -4.66 -27.34 34.23
CA CYS A 425 -3.35 -26.71 34.08
C CYS A 425 -2.46 -26.99 35.30
N THR A 426 -1.23 -27.45 35.06
CA THR A 426 -0.26 -27.79 36.11
C THR A 426 0.71 -26.66 36.43
N PHE A 427 0.70 -25.58 35.65
CA PHE A 427 1.51 -24.39 35.90
C PHE A 427 0.87 -23.55 37.00
N SER A 428 1.63 -23.26 38.06
CA SER A 428 1.11 -22.59 39.26
C SER A 428 0.77 -21.12 39.05
N ASP A 429 1.31 -20.50 38.00
CA ASP A 429 1.11 -19.09 37.65
C ASP A 429 0.00 -18.87 36.61
N VAL A 430 -0.70 -19.94 36.18
CA VAL A 430 -1.88 -19.83 35.32
C VAL A 430 -3.12 -19.92 36.19
N THR A 431 -3.79 -18.79 36.38
CA THR A 431 -5.01 -18.72 37.20
C THR A 431 -6.14 -19.51 36.54
N LYS A 432 -6.80 -20.37 37.33
CA LYS A 432 -8.02 -21.07 36.91
C LYS A 432 -9.07 -20.04 36.53
N SER A 433 -9.44 -20.02 35.26
CA SER A 433 -10.50 -19.15 34.76
C SER A 433 -11.75 -20.01 34.61
N GLY A 434 -12.93 -19.50 34.99
CA GLY A 434 -14.17 -20.21 34.68
C GLY A 434 -14.40 -20.35 33.16
N PRO A 435 -15.40 -21.14 32.72
CA PRO A 435 -15.68 -21.39 31.31
C PRO A 435 -15.95 -20.12 30.48
N SER A 436 -16.32 -19.02 31.15
CA SER A 436 -16.58 -17.70 30.57
C SER A 436 -15.36 -16.79 30.46
N GLY A 437 -14.19 -17.23 30.92
CA GLY A 437 -12.94 -16.48 30.77
C GLY A 437 -12.57 -16.30 29.30
N LEU A 438 -12.09 -15.12 28.91
CA LEU A 438 -11.67 -14.87 27.52
C LEU A 438 -10.54 -15.81 27.07
N TYR A 439 -9.69 -16.24 28.01
CA TYR A 439 -8.55 -17.13 27.78
C TYR A 439 -8.41 -18.16 28.90
N PRO A 440 -9.26 -19.20 28.97
CA PRO A 440 -9.26 -20.14 30.09
C PRO A 440 -7.99 -21.00 30.19
N ASP A 441 -7.67 -21.47 31.39
CA ASP A 441 -6.45 -22.24 31.69
C ASP A 441 -6.42 -23.63 31.02
N ASN A 442 -7.60 -24.19 30.73
CA ASN A 442 -7.75 -25.47 30.04
C ASN A 442 -7.10 -25.49 28.63
N TYR A 443 -7.01 -24.34 27.94
CA TYR A 443 -6.28 -24.23 26.67
C TYR A 443 -4.77 -24.43 26.85
N VAL A 444 -4.20 -23.85 27.90
CA VAL A 444 -2.78 -24.06 28.24
C VAL A 444 -2.53 -25.52 28.59
N ALA A 445 -3.42 -26.11 29.38
CA ALA A 445 -3.35 -27.53 29.76
C ALA A 445 -3.41 -28.46 28.53
N ALA A 446 -4.40 -28.26 27.64
CA ALA A 446 -4.59 -29.07 26.45
C ALA A 446 -3.42 -28.96 25.47
N ALA A 447 -2.94 -27.74 25.19
CA ALA A 447 -1.79 -27.52 24.32
C ALA A 447 -0.49 -28.13 24.90
N THR A 448 -0.35 -28.13 26.23
CA THR A 448 0.80 -28.74 26.93
C THR A 448 0.72 -30.27 26.86
N ALA A 449 -0.46 -30.85 27.04
CA ALA A 449 -0.68 -32.29 26.91
C ALA A 449 -0.42 -32.79 25.48
N ALA A 450 -0.82 -32.00 24.47
CA ALA A 450 -0.44 -32.23 23.06
C ALA A 450 1.05 -31.97 22.79
N GLY A 451 1.75 -31.35 23.74
CA GLY A 451 3.15 -30.89 23.69
C GLY A 451 3.46 -29.95 22.53
N VAL A 452 2.48 -29.11 22.20
CA VAL A 452 2.64 -27.97 21.30
C VAL A 452 3.36 -26.83 22.02
N ILE A 453 3.03 -26.61 23.30
CA ILE A 453 3.63 -25.55 24.12
C ILE A 453 4.41 -26.13 25.30
N LYS A 454 5.32 -25.31 25.85
CA LYS A 454 6.10 -25.60 27.06
C LYS A 454 6.06 -24.38 27.99
N GLY A 455 6.23 -24.63 29.30
CA GLY A 455 6.43 -23.59 30.31
C GLY A 455 7.75 -22.83 30.10
N THR A 456 7.84 -21.65 30.70
CA THR A 456 9.10 -20.91 30.88
C THR A 456 9.94 -21.48 32.03
N GLY A 457 9.33 -22.30 32.88
CA GLY A 457 9.97 -23.15 33.88
C GLY A 457 9.19 -24.45 34.09
N THR A 458 9.60 -25.26 35.07
CA THR A 458 8.97 -26.55 35.37
C THR A 458 7.55 -26.43 35.93
N LYS A 459 7.26 -25.33 36.65
CA LYS A 459 5.93 -25.00 37.19
C LYS A 459 5.42 -23.62 36.75
N THR A 460 6.11 -22.96 35.82
CA THR A 460 5.82 -21.58 35.40
C THR A 460 5.55 -21.52 33.90
N PHE A 461 4.47 -20.86 33.50
CA PHE A 461 4.09 -20.66 32.11
C PHE A 461 4.29 -19.23 31.60
N SER A 462 4.25 -18.24 32.49
CA SER A 462 4.26 -16.80 32.22
C SER A 462 3.10 -16.33 31.32
N PRO A 463 1.84 -16.51 31.73
CA PRO A 463 0.67 -16.36 30.86
C PRO A 463 0.46 -14.95 30.26
N HIS A 464 0.83 -13.92 31.01
CA HIS A 464 0.59 -12.51 30.65
C HIS A 464 1.79 -11.85 29.97
N VAL A 465 2.93 -12.55 29.87
CA VAL A 465 4.09 -12.05 29.15
C VAL A 465 3.81 -12.10 27.66
N SER A 466 4.22 -11.06 26.94
CA SER A 466 4.15 -11.01 25.48
C SER A 466 4.97 -12.15 24.87
N ILE A 467 4.37 -12.89 23.94
CA ILE A 467 5.04 -14.03 23.30
C ILE A 467 6.01 -13.55 22.23
N ALA A 468 7.22 -14.09 22.22
CA ALA A 468 8.22 -13.76 21.20
C ALA A 468 7.92 -14.43 19.86
N ARG A 469 8.30 -13.80 18.74
CA ARG A 469 8.09 -14.35 17.38
C ARG A 469 8.69 -15.75 17.22
N GLY A 470 9.91 -15.96 17.72
CA GLY A 470 10.57 -17.27 17.67
C GLY A 470 9.82 -18.37 18.45
N GLN A 471 9.16 -18.00 19.55
CA GLN A 471 8.34 -18.93 20.33
C GLN A 471 7.07 -19.31 19.56
N VAL A 472 6.35 -18.34 18.98
CA VAL A 472 5.15 -18.58 18.16
C VAL A 472 5.46 -19.56 17.03
N VAL A 473 6.48 -19.25 16.22
CA VAL A 473 6.82 -20.05 15.04
C VAL A 473 7.23 -21.46 15.43
N THR A 474 7.95 -21.59 16.54
CA THR A 474 8.34 -22.91 17.05
C THR A 474 7.16 -23.73 17.54
N MET A 475 6.20 -23.11 18.23
CA MET A 475 4.97 -23.78 18.67
C MET A 475 4.12 -24.21 17.46
N VAL A 476 4.01 -23.38 16.42
CA VAL A 476 3.31 -23.73 15.17
C VAL A 476 3.93 -24.94 14.48
N VAL A 477 5.26 -24.95 14.31
CA VAL A 477 5.96 -26.09 13.68
C VAL A 477 5.75 -27.37 14.48
N ARG A 478 5.87 -27.32 15.81
CA ARG A 478 5.58 -28.47 16.69
C ARG A 478 4.14 -28.94 16.57
N ALA A 479 3.17 -28.02 16.50
CA ALA A 479 1.77 -28.37 16.34
C ALA A 479 1.54 -29.16 15.06
N LEU A 480 2.08 -28.67 13.94
CA LEU A 480 1.96 -29.35 12.65
C LEU A 480 2.69 -30.70 12.63
N ASP A 481 3.91 -30.79 13.17
CA ASP A 481 4.65 -32.05 13.22
C ASP A 481 3.90 -33.13 14.03
N ARG A 482 3.24 -32.74 15.13
CA ARG A 482 2.56 -33.69 16.03
C ARG A 482 1.15 -34.04 15.59
N LEU A 483 0.41 -33.07 15.11
CA LEU A 483 -1.03 -33.20 14.86
C LEU A 483 -1.36 -33.35 13.38
N SER A 484 -0.40 -33.07 12.50
CA SER A 484 -0.54 -33.25 11.05
C SER A 484 0.77 -33.74 10.43
N PRO A 485 1.25 -34.96 10.80
CA PRO A 485 2.50 -35.49 10.28
C PRO A 485 2.53 -35.47 8.74
N GLY A 486 3.63 -34.98 8.17
CA GLY A 486 3.78 -34.80 6.73
C GLY A 486 3.32 -33.44 6.18
N ALA A 487 2.65 -32.60 6.98
CA ALA A 487 2.26 -31.25 6.55
C ALA A 487 3.48 -30.33 6.28
N LEU A 488 4.63 -30.60 6.90
CA LEU A 488 5.85 -29.80 6.75
C LEU A 488 6.98 -30.57 6.10
N SER A 489 7.48 -30.04 4.98
CA SER A 489 8.67 -30.53 4.31
C SER A 489 9.95 -30.02 4.99
N ALA A 490 11.06 -30.75 4.86
CA ALA A 490 12.37 -30.29 5.30
C ALA A 490 12.97 -29.32 4.25
N PRO A 491 13.61 -28.20 4.66
CA PRO A 491 14.27 -27.33 3.71
C PRO A 491 15.51 -28.01 3.13
N GLY A 492 15.71 -27.91 1.81
CA GLY A 492 16.84 -28.53 1.10
C GLY A 492 18.22 -28.05 1.58
N THR A 493 19.24 -28.85 1.26
CA THR A 493 20.66 -28.52 1.46
C THR A 493 21.04 -27.34 0.58
N GLY A 494 21.00 -26.12 1.13
CA GLY A 494 21.23 -24.88 0.40
C GLY A 494 20.16 -23.80 0.60
N TYR A 495 19.00 -24.14 1.16
CA TYR A 495 17.97 -23.14 1.46
C TYR A 495 18.47 -22.12 2.49
N GLN A 496 18.52 -20.85 2.10
CA GLN A 496 18.85 -19.73 2.96
C GLN A 496 17.56 -19.05 3.41
N ALA A 497 17.35 -18.95 4.72
CA ALA A 497 16.22 -18.24 5.27
C ALA A 497 16.39 -16.73 5.11
N THR A 498 15.29 -16.04 4.85
CA THR A 498 15.21 -14.58 4.70
C THR A 498 15.15 -13.90 6.07
N TRP A 499 14.58 -14.57 7.08
CA TRP A 499 14.61 -14.08 8.46
C TRP A 499 16.03 -14.24 9.04
N PRO A 500 16.68 -13.17 9.53
CA PRO A 500 18.12 -13.18 9.79
C PRO A 500 18.48 -13.99 11.04
N THR A 501 19.78 -14.09 11.29
CA THR A 501 20.39 -14.74 12.45
C THR A 501 19.96 -14.07 13.77
N GLY A 502 19.95 -14.83 14.86
CA GLY A 502 19.56 -14.33 16.20
C GLY A 502 18.73 -15.33 17.00
N PHE A 503 18.23 -16.39 16.37
CA PHE A 503 17.54 -17.48 17.04
C PHE A 503 18.48 -18.34 17.89
N SER A 504 17.93 -18.92 18.96
CA SER A 504 18.60 -20.01 19.68
C SER A 504 18.66 -21.28 18.82
N SER A 505 19.50 -22.23 19.24
CA SER A 505 19.58 -23.56 18.61
C SER A 505 18.25 -24.32 18.60
N GLU A 506 17.34 -24.01 19.54
CA GLU A 506 15.99 -24.58 19.57
C GLU A 506 15.05 -23.94 18.54
N HIS A 507 15.11 -22.62 18.35
CA HIS A 507 14.14 -21.90 17.52
C HIS A 507 14.56 -21.74 16.06
N GLY A 508 15.87 -21.63 15.78
CA GLY A 508 16.40 -21.37 14.44
C GLY A 508 15.96 -22.42 13.40
N PRO A 509 16.10 -23.73 13.69
CA PRO A 509 15.63 -24.77 12.78
C PRO A 509 14.13 -24.71 12.49
N ASN A 510 13.33 -24.37 13.50
CA ASN A 510 11.87 -24.22 13.35
C ASN A 510 11.51 -23.00 12.50
N ALA A 511 12.16 -21.86 12.71
CA ALA A 511 11.96 -20.65 11.92
C ALA A 511 12.29 -20.89 10.44
N ARG A 512 13.46 -21.49 10.16
CA ARG A 512 13.87 -21.87 8.80
C ARG A 512 12.86 -22.80 8.14
N ARG A 513 12.35 -23.79 8.89
CA ARG A 513 11.37 -24.76 8.36
C ARG A 513 9.99 -24.14 8.15
N ALA A 514 9.55 -23.24 9.02
CA ALA A 514 8.31 -22.52 8.86
C ALA A 514 8.32 -21.61 7.62
N GLU A 515 9.43 -20.89 7.41
CA GLU A 515 9.63 -20.04 6.24
C GLU A 515 9.57 -20.86 4.94
N PHE A 516 10.36 -21.94 4.88
CA PHE A 516 10.39 -22.85 3.72
C PHE A 516 9.01 -23.40 3.36
N ASN A 517 8.16 -23.66 4.36
CA ASN A 517 6.81 -24.19 4.15
C ASN A 517 5.75 -23.11 3.90
N GLY A 518 6.15 -21.84 3.78
CA GLY A 518 5.25 -20.72 3.49
C GLY A 518 4.45 -20.22 4.69
N LEU A 519 4.72 -20.71 5.91
CA LEU A 519 3.96 -20.32 7.10
C LEU A 519 4.18 -18.86 7.49
N LEU A 520 5.30 -18.28 7.07
CA LEU A 520 5.69 -16.89 7.37
C LEU A 520 5.43 -15.93 6.20
N LYS A 521 4.69 -16.38 5.17
CA LYS A 521 4.33 -15.54 4.02
C LYS A 521 3.51 -14.33 4.48
N GLY A 522 3.88 -13.14 4.01
CA GLY A 522 3.22 -11.88 4.33
C GLY A 522 3.81 -11.13 5.53
N LEU A 523 4.87 -11.65 6.17
CA LEU A 523 5.59 -10.96 7.23
C LEU A 523 6.87 -10.30 6.68
N PRO A 524 7.26 -9.10 7.15
CA PRO A 524 8.50 -8.41 6.71
C PRO A 524 9.74 -8.96 7.41
N LEU A 525 10.04 -10.26 7.21
CA LEU A 525 10.99 -11.04 8.02
C LEU A 525 12.35 -10.38 8.24
N SER A 526 12.96 -9.76 7.22
CA SER A 526 14.28 -9.13 7.34
C SER A 526 14.35 -7.98 8.35
N GLN A 527 13.20 -7.46 8.80
CA GLN A 527 13.07 -6.34 9.73
C GLN A 527 12.64 -6.77 11.14
N LEU A 528 12.28 -8.05 11.32
CA LEU A 528 11.67 -8.53 12.55
C LEU A 528 12.71 -9.11 13.51
N ASP A 529 12.74 -8.57 14.73
CA ASP A 529 13.48 -9.17 15.85
C ASP A 529 12.83 -10.51 16.26
N PRO A 530 13.58 -11.64 16.20
CA PRO A 530 13.13 -12.96 16.67
C PRO A 530 12.59 -12.99 18.09
N TRP A 531 13.14 -12.15 18.97
CA TRP A 531 12.83 -12.11 20.39
C TRP A 531 11.88 -10.99 20.78
N GLY A 532 11.61 -10.07 19.86
CA GLY A 532 10.56 -9.08 20.00
C GLY A 532 9.17 -9.72 20.12
N ALA A 533 8.29 -9.02 20.81
CA ALA A 533 6.89 -9.43 20.93
C ALA A 533 6.23 -9.55 19.55
N MET A 534 5.51 -10.65 19.34
CA MET A 534 4.70 -10.84 18.14
C MET A 534 3.35 -10.17 18.31
N THR A 535 3.00 -9.33 17.34
CA THR A 535 1.74 -8.59 17.29
C THR A 535 0.59 -9.51 16.90
N ARG A 536 -0.64 -9.10 17.21
CA ARG A 536 -1.88 -9.82 16.86
C ARG A 536 -2.02 -10.04 15.37
N GLY A 537 -1.63 -9.05 14.57
CA GLY A 537 -1.66 -9.13 13.12
C GLY A 537 -0.66 -10.16 12.57
N GLU A 538 0.58 -10.14 13.05
CA GLU A 538 1.58 -11.14 12.67
C GLU A 538 1.15 -12.56 13.08
N VAL A 539 0.64 -12.73 14.30
CA VAL A 539 0.09 -14.02 14.76
C VAL A 539 -1.06 -14.46 13.88
N ALA A 540 -1.99 -13.55 13.56
CA ALA A 540 -3.13 -13.88 12.70
C ALA A 540 -2.67 -14.32 11.32
N GLN A 541 -1.69 -13.65 10.71
CA GLN A 541 -1.16 -14.04 9.42
C GLN A 541 -0.51 -15.42 9.44
N VAL A 542 0.30 -15.72 10.46
CA VAL A 542 0.92 -17.05 10.59
C VAL A 542 -0.14 -18.14 10.74
N LEU A 543 -1.13 -17.95 11.60
CA LEU A 543 -2.19 -18.94 11.80
C LEU A 543 -3.13 -19.05 10.60
N HIS A 544 -3.36 -17.97 9.86
CA HIS A 544 -4.06 -18.02 8.58
C HIS A 544 -3.32 -18.88 7.55
N ASN A 545 -1.99 -18.73 7.47
CA ASN A 545 -1.17 -19.59 6.61
C ASN A 545 -1.19 -21.06 7.07
N VAL A 546 -1.29 -21.31 8.38
CA VAL A 546 -1.47 -22.67 8.94
C VAL A 546 -2.80 -23.27 8.50
N LEU A 547 -3.91 -22.52 8.59
CA LEU A 547 -5.22 -22.98 8.11
C LEU A 547 -5.18 -23.33 6.63
N ALA A 548 -4.59 -22.46 5.80
CA ALA A 548 -4.40 -22.72 4.39
C ALA A 548 -3.56 -23.98 4.14
N LYS A 549 -2.49 -24.20 4.92
CA LYS A 549 -1.65 -25.40 4.83
C LYS A 549 -2.41 -26.69 5.19
N LEU A 550 -3.37 -26.60 6.09
CA LEU A 550 -4.23 -27.71 6.52
C LEU A 550 -5.48 -27.87 5.63
N GLY A 551 -5.69 -26.99 4.64
CA GLY A 551 -6.90 -26.99 3.80
C GLY A 551 -8.18 -26.60 4.55
N ARG A 552 -8.09 -25.69 5.52
CA ARG A 552 -9.20 -25.26 6.41
C ARG A 552 -9.55 -23.76 6.28
#